data_AF-X1VZH8-F1
#
_entry.id   AF-X1VZH8-F1
#
_cell.length_a   1.000
_cell.length_b   1.000
_cell.length_c   1.000
_cell.angle_alpha   90.00
_cell.angle_beta   90.00
_cell.angle_gamma   90.00
#
_symmetry.space_group_name_H-M   'P 1'
#
loop_
_entity.id
_entity.type
_entity.pdbx_description
1 polymer ?
#
loop_
_entity_poly.entity_id
_entity_poly.type
_entity_poly.pdbx_seq_one_letter_code
_entity_poly.pdbx_strand_id
1 'polypeptide(L)' 'MSEVKNSKQYDLEERTLRFAKEVIGLVNVLPKTMANIEIMKQIIRSSGSVAMTVNSVGEGGAL' A
#
# COMPACT_ATOMS: atom_id res chain seq x y z
N MET A 1 -30.74 5.27 -6.19
CA MET A 1 -29.59 6.16 -6.45
C MET A 1 -28.45 5.27 -6.92
N SER A 2 -28.09 5.32 -8.20
CA SER A 2 -26.99 4.52 -8.74
C SER A 2 -25.69 5.27 -8.45
N GLU A 3 -24.87 4.73 -7.55
CA GLU A 3 -23.53 5.25 -7.26
C GLU A 3 -22.67 5.15 -8.52
N VAL A 4 -22.27 6.30 -9.08
CA VAL A 4 -21.30 6.36 -10.16
C VAL A 4 -19.93 6.04 -9.57
N LYS A 5 -19.55 4.77 -9.59
CA LYS A 5 -18.20 4.33 -9.20
C LYS A 5 -17.18 4.93 -10.18
N ASN A 6 -16.36 5.86 -9.69
CA ASN A 6 -15.36 6.55 -10.49
C ASN A 6 -14.22 5.59 -10.85
N SER A 7 -14.11 5.20 -12.12
CA SER A 7 -13.11 4.25 -12.61
C SER A 7 -11.67 4.64 -12.29
N LYS A 8 -11.37 5.93 -12.13
CA LYS A 8 -10.05 6.43 -11.76
C LYS A 8 -9.64 6.09 -10.32
N GLN A 9 -10.60 5.97 -9.40
CA GLN A 9 -10.34 5.62 -8.01
C GLN A 9 -9.96 4.14 -7.89
N TYR A 10 -10.64 3.28 -8.65
CA TYR A 10 -10.33 1.85 -8.73
C TYR A 10 -8.92 1.59 -9.29
N ASP A 11 -8.51 2.36 -10.31
CA ASP A 11 -7.14 2.31 -10.86
C ASP A 11 -6.08 2.66 -9.80
N LEU A 12 -6.32 3.70 -9.00
CA LEU A 12 -5.36 4.13 -7.97
C LEU A 12 -5.22 3.12 -6.84
N GLU A 13 -6.33 2.55 -6.38
CA GLU A 13 -6.34 1.50 -5.34
C GLU A 13 -5.61 0.23 -5.83
N GLU A 14 -5.92 -0.22 -7.04
CA GLU A 14 -5.27 -1.41 -7.61
C GLU A 14 -3.77 -1.19 -7.79
N ARG A 15 -3.35 -0.02 -8.28
CA ARG A 15 -1.93 0.33 -8.46
C ARG A 15 -1.19 0.41 -7.14
N THR A 16 -1.84 0.95 -6.10
CA THR A 16 -1.26 1.04 -4.76
C THR A 16 -1.10 -0.34 -4.12
N LEU A 17 -2.08 -1.23 -4.30
CA LEU A 17 -2.01 -2.61 -3.85
C LEU A 17 -0.91 -3.40 -4.59
N ARG A 18 -0.80 -3.23 -5.92
CA ARG A 18 0.27 -3.84 -6.72
C ARG A 18 1.65 -3.38 -6.26
N PHE A 19 1.84 -2.07 -6.07
CA PHE A 19 3.09 -1.50 -5.57
C PHE A 19 3.49 -2.11 -4.21
N ALA A 20 2.55 -2.20 -3.25
CA ALA A 20 2.83 -2.81 -1.95
C ALA A 20 3.27 -4.28 -2.08
N LYS A 21 2.64 -5.06 -2.97
CA LYS A 21 3.01 -6.46 -3.24
C LYS A 21 4.40 -6.58 -3.86
N GLU A 22 4.74 -5.73 -4.81
CA GLU A 22 6.06 -5.72 -5.46
C GLU A 22 7.17 -5.37 -4.46
N VAL A 23 6.94 -4.39 -3.57
CA VAL A 23 7.89 -4.03 -2.51
C VAL A 23 8.13 -5.20 -1.56
N ILE A 24 7.08 -5.92 -1.16
CA ILE A 24 7.22 -7.12 -0.32
C ILE A 24 8.02 -8.21 -1.06
N GLY A 25 7.74 -8.42 -2.35
CA GLY A 25 8.49 -9.34 -3.20
C GLY A 25 9.98 -9.00 -3.26
N LEU A 26 10.31 -7.72 -3.46
CA LEU A 26 11.69 -7.22 -3.46
C LEU A 26 12.39 -7.44 -2.11
N VAL A 27 11.73 -7.12 -1.01
CA VAL A 27 12.27 -7.29 0.35
C VAL A 27 12.52 -8.77 0.68
N ASN A 28 11.69 -9.68 0.16
CA ASN A 28 11.82 -11.11 0.43
C ASN A 28 13.03 -11.76 -0.24
N VAL A 29 13.51 -11.24 -1.37
CA VAL A 29 14.69 -11.78 -2.08
C VAL A 29 16.02 -11.27 -1.53
N LEU A 30 16.00 -10.22 -0.69
CA LEU A 30 17.22 -9.63 -0.16
C LEU A 30 17.84 -10.49 0.97
N PRO A 31 19.19 -10.60 1.03
CA PRO A 31 19.89 -11.31 2.10
C PRO A 31 19.53 -10.76 3.48
N LYS A 32 19.35 -11.64 4.49
CA LYS A 32 18.97 -11.26 5.86
C LYS A 32 20.19 -10.82 6.68
N THR A 33 20.86 -9.75 6.26
CA THR A 33 21.90 -9.07 7.05
C THR A 33 21.25 -8.08 8.02
N MET A 34 21.95 -7.71 9.10
CA MET A 34 21.42 -6.72 10.07
C MET A 34 21.01 -5.39 9.41
N ALA A 35 21.85 -4.88 8.50
CA ALA A 35 21.56 -3.66 7.75
C ALA A 35 20.31 -3.80 6.87
N ASN A 36 20.20 -4.92 6.14
CA ASN A 36 19.07 -5.15 5.26
C ASN A 36 17.77 -5.31 6.07
N ILE A 37 17.79 -5.96 7.24
CA ILE A 37 16.60 -6.12 8.08
C ILE A 37 16.05 -4.75 8.51
N GLU A 38 16.92 -3.82 8.90
CA GLU A 38 16.48 -2.47 9.31
C GLU A 38 15.91 -1.68 8.12
N ILE A 39 16.59 -1.73 6.97
CA ILE A 39 16.12 -1.10 5.73
C ILE A 39 14.77 -1.68 5.27
N MET A 40 14.62 -3.01 5.29
CA MET A 40 13.39 -3.71 4.94
C MET A 40 12.21 -3.26 5.81
N LYS A 41 12.40 -3.10 7.13
CA LYS A 41 11.37 -2.61 8.04
C LYS A 41 10.92 -1.20 7.68
N GLN A 42 11.86 -0.30 7.37
CA GLN A 42 11.54 1.08 6.99
C GLN A 42 10.82 1.14 5.64
N ILE A 43 11.25 0.33 4.67
CA ILE A 43 10.61 0.22 3.35
C ILE A 43 9.16 -0.29 3.51
N ILE A 44 8.95 -1.39 4.23
CA ILE A 44 7.60 -1.94 4.46
C ILE A 44 6.69 -0.91 5.15
N ARG A 45 7.20 -0.20 6.17
CA ARG A 45 6.43 0.82 6.90
C ARG A 45 6.07 2.02 6.02
N SER A 46 6.99 2.46 5.18
CA SER A 46 6.77 3.59 4.26
C SER A 46 5.78 3.22 3.16
N SER A 47 5.82 1.99 2.65
CA SER A 47 4.89 1.50 1.62
C SER A 47 3.46 1.31 2.16
N GLY A 48 3.31 0.91 3.42
CA GLY A 48 2.00 0.80 4.08
C GLY A 48 1.26 2.14 4.21
N SER A 49 1.99 3.25 4.32
CA SER A 49 1.41 4.60 4.40
C SER A 49 0.57 4.94 3.16
N VAL A 50 1.03 4.55 1.97
CA VAL A 50 0.32 4.79 0.70
C VAL A 50 -0.93 3.92 0.58
N ALA A 51 -0.86 2.66 1.03
CA ALA A 51 -2.01 1.74 1.04
C ALA A 51 -3.08 2.15 2.06
N MET A 52 -2.72 2.71 3.20
CA MET A 52 -3.68 3.19 4.21
C MET A 52 -4.37 4.48 3.76
N THR A 53 -3.66 5.38 3.05
CA THR A 53 -4.26 6.59 2.46
C THR A 53 -5.39 6.26 1.47
N VAL A 54 -5.31 5.16 0.72
CA VAL A 54 -6.37 4.77 -0.22
C VAL A 54 -7.62 4.25 0.49
N ASN A 55 -7.46 3.62 1.66
CA ASN A 55 -8.57 3.13 2.48
C ASN A 55 -9.22 4.26 3.32
N SER A 56 -8.52 5.36 3.60
CA SER A 56 -9.03 6.46 4.44
C SER A 56 -9.78 7.56 3.68
N VAL A 57 -9.97 7.44 2.37
CA VAL A 57 -10.82 8.37 1.57
C VAL A 57 -12.26 7.84 1.45
N GLY A 58 -12.57 6.66 2.02
CA GLY A 58 -13.90 6.03 1.96
C GLY A 58 -14.69 5.98 3.27
N GLU A 59 -14.09 6.22 4.44
CA GLU A 59 -14.78 6.13 5.74
C GLU A 59 -14.64 7.43 6.54
N GLY A 60 -15.22 8.50 5.99
CA GLY A 60 -15.65 9.66 6.75
C GLY A 60 -17.15 9.57 7.01
N GLY A 61 -17.58 8.71 7.95
CA GLY A 61 -18.99 8.62 8.31
C GLY A 61 -19.38 7.37 9.08
N ALA A 62 -19.03 7.30 10.37
CA ALA A 62 -19.84 6.74 11.47
C ALA A 62 -18.96 6.55 12.73
N LEU A 63 -18.89 7.60 13.54
CA LEU A 63 -18.87 7.51 14.99
C LEU A 63 -20.00 8.40 15.51
#